data_AF-A0AAV8Z2K1-F1
#
_entry.id   AF-A0AAV8Z2K1-F1
#
_cell.length_a   1.000
_cell.length_b   1.000
_cell.length_c   1.000
_cell.angle_alpha   90.00
_cell.angle_beta   90.00
_cell.angle_gamma   90.00
#
_symmetry.space_group_name_H-M   'P 1'
#
loop_
_entity.id
_entity.type
_entity.pdbx_description
1 polymer ?
#
loop_
_entity_poly.entity_id
_entity_poly.type
_entity_poly.pdbx_seq_one_letter_code
_entity_poly.pdbx_strand_id
1 'polypeptide(L)'
;MKKSRRVGIIVTGVLPFVPETFLLWPGTRWFSNPWIKGSYCHITPECDHSGSVMDKLAQPVFVENVPRIILAGEAVHPSHYSTTHGAYESGLQQAALLYEYIMEQENNFFNK
;
A
#
# COMPACT_ATOMS: atom_id res chain seq x y z
N MET A 1 -31.63 21.87 -6.05
CA MET A 1 -30.55 22.40 -6.92
C MET A 1 -29.28 21.58 -6.71
N LYS A 2 -28.91 20.71 -7.65
CA LYS A 2 -27.63 19.98 -7.61
C LYS A 2 -26.53 20.91 -8.15
N LYS A 3 -25.60 21.31 -7.29
CA LYS A 3 -24.49 22.22 -7.64
C LYS A 3 -23.50 21.47 -8.54
N SER A 4 -23.60 21.68 -9.86
CA SER A 4 -22.64 21.16 -10.84
C SER A 4 -21.27 21.77 -10.54
N ARG A 5 -20.33 20.94 -10.07
CA ARG A 5 -18.92 21.33 -9.90
C ARG A 5 -18.30 21.32 -11.29
N ARG A 6 -18.14 22.49 -11.91
CA ARG A 6 -17.28 22.64 -13.08
C ARG A 6 -15.86 22.28 -12.63
N VAL A 7 -15.27 21.25 -13.24
CA VAL A 7 -13.84 20.98 -13.11
C VAL A 7 -13.14 22.12 -13.84
N GLY A 8 -12.61 23.08 -13.08
CA GLY A 8 -11.89 24.22 -13.63
C GLY A 8 -10.57 23.73 -14.23
N ILE A 9 -10.48 23.75 -15.55
CA ILE A 9 -9.24 23.51 -16.28
C ILE A 9 -8.47 24.84 -16.26
N ILE A 10 -7.33 24.89 -15.57
CA ILE A 10 -6.47 26.09 -15.42
C ILE A 10 -5.78 26.51 -16.74
N VAL A 11 -6.09 25.85 -17.86
CA VAL A 11 -5.42 26.07 -19.16
C VAL A 11 -5.85 27.38 -19.84
N THR A 12 -6.94 28.02 -19.40
CA THR A 12 -7.49 29.23 -20.03
C THR A 12 -6.61 30.49 -19.89
N GLY A 13 -5.52 30.46 -19.10
CA GLY A 13 -4.61 31.60 -18.91
C GLY A 13 -3.29 31.53 -19.68
N VAL A 14 -2.97 30.40 -20.31
CA VAL A 14 -1.65 30.15 -20.94
C VAL A 14 -1.75 29.99 -22.46
N LEU A 15 -2.89 29.51 -22.96
CA LEU A 15 -3.12 29.31 -24.39
C LEU A 15 -4.32 30.14 -24.86
N PRO A 16 -4.20 30.90 -25.97
CA PRO A 16 -5.30 31.70 -26.51
C PRO A 16 -6.44 30.85 -27.07
N PHE A 17 -6.23 29.54 -27.24
CA PHE A 17 -7.23 28.60 -27.75
C PHE A 17 -6.99 27.21 -27.15
N VAL A 18 -7.98 26.68 -26.43
CA VAL A 18 -7.99 25.28 -25.97
C VAL A 18 -9.04 24.56 -26.80
N PRO A 19 -8.68 23.67 -27.74
CA PRO A 19 -9.67 22.89 -28.47
C PRO A 19 -10.49 22.05 -27.48
N GLU A 20 -11.77 21.84 -27.77
CA GLU A 20 -12.61 20.97 -26.95
C GLU A 20 -11.95 19.60 -26.82
N THR A 21 -11.57 19.26 -25.59
CA THR A 21 -10.92 17.98 -25.29
C THR A 21 -11.95 16.88 -25.49
N PHE A 22 -11.90 16.21 -26.63
CA PHE A 22 -12.84 15.15 -27.03
C PHE A 22 -12.86 13.97 -26.06
N LEU A 23 -11.83 13.80 -25.22
CA LEU A 23 -11.75 12.76 -24.19
C LEU A 23 -11.12 13.32 -22.90
N LEU A 24 -11.92 14.02 -22.09
CA LEU A 24 -11.58 14.29 -20.70
C LEU A 24 -11.87 13.04 -19.88
N TRP A 25 -10.82 12.30 -19.52
CA TRP A 25 -10.97 11.26 -18.50
C TRP A 25 -11.26 11.94 -17.15
N PRO A 26 -12.27 11.47 -16.40
CA PRO A 26 -12.53 11.98 -15.07
C PRO A 26 -11.27 11.78 -14.24
N GLY A 27 -10.81 12.84 -13.58
CA GLY A 27 -9.64 12.78 -12.71
C GLY A 27 -9.78 11.65 -11.69
N THR A 28 -8.65 11.02 -11.37
CA THR A 28 -8.61 9.92 -10.41
C THR A 28 -9.15 10.37 -9.05
N ARG A 29 -9.84 9.48 -8.35
CA ARG A 29 -10.41 9.75 -7.03
C ARG A 29 -9.98 8.69 -6.02
N TRP A 30 -8.67 8.60 -5.81
CA TRP A 30 -8.03 7.62 -4.93
C TRP A 30 -8.62 7.62 -3.51
N PHE A 31 -8.78 8.79 -2.90
CA PHE A 31 -9.32 8.92 -1.54
C PHE A 31 -10.77 8.41 -1.40
N SER A 32 -11.62 8.65 -2.39
CA SER A 32 -13.01 8.19 -2.36
C SER A 32 -13.20 6.74 -2.81
N ASN A 33 -12.14 6.08 -3.29
CA ASN A 33 -12.22 4.68 -3.68
C ASN A 33 -12.28 3.81 -2.41
N PRO A 34 -13.35 3.01 -2.20
CA PRO A 34 -13.53 2.23 -0.97
C PRO A 34 -12.42 1.18 -0.75
N TRP A 35 -11.74 0.75 -1.81
CA TRP A 35 -10.69 -0.26 -1.76
C TRP A 35 -9.31 0.30 -1.46
N ILE A 36 -9.08 1.59 -1.75
CA ILE A 36 -7.74 2.20 -1.71
C ILE A 36 -7.65 3.26 -0.61
N LYS A 37 -8.72 4.05 -0.41
CA LYS A 37 -8.87 5.05 0.67
C LYS A 37 -7.75 6.09 0.77
N GLY A 38 -6.92 6.21 -0.25
CA GLY A 38 -5.71 7.02 -0.27
C GLY A 38 -4.90 6.71 -1.53
N SER A 39 -3.77 7.40 -1.70
CA SER A 39 -2.86 7.12 -2.82
C SER A 39 -1.78 6.14 -2.38
N TYR A 40 -0.97 6.56 -1.40
CA TYR A 40 0.17 5.82 -0.88
C TYR A 40 0.31 6.09 0.62
N CYS A 41 1.03 5.22 1.32
CA CYS A 41 1.40 5.43 2.71
C CYS A 41 2.40 6.60 2.87
N HIS A 42 2.47 7.17 4.07
CA HIS A 42 3.47 8.16 4.46
C HIS A 42 3.67 8.06 5.98
N ILE A 43 4.90 8.26 6.44
CA ILE A 43 5.22 8.26 7.87
C ILE A 43 4.81 9.61 8.45
N THR A 44 3.84 9.61 9.36
CA THR A 44 3.48 10.85 10.08
C THR A 44 4.55 11.16 11.14
N PRO A 45 4.68 12.44 11.57
CA PRO A 45 5.66 12.82 12.59
C PRO A 45 5.54 12.02 13.90
N GLU A 46 4.32 11.62 14.27
CA GLU A 46 4.07 10.80 15.45
C GLU A 46 4.61 9.37 15.29
N CYS A 47 4.49 8.81 14.09
CA CYS A 47 5.01 7.50 13.74
C CYS A 47 6.55 7.52 13.64
N ASP A 48 7.13 8.60 13.13
CA ASP A 48 8.58 8.79 13.00
C ASP A 48 9.28 8.78 14.36
N HIS A 49 8.67 9.42 15.37
CA HIS A 49 9.21 9.42 16.74
C HIS A 49 9.34 8.01 17.34
N SER A 50 8.51 7.06 16.91
CA SER A 50 8.59 5.66 17.36
C SER A 50 9.60 4.81 16.57
N GLY A 51 10.08 5.30 15.41
CA GLY A 51 11.12 4.71 14.57
C GLY A 51 10.91 3.28 14.08
N SER A 52 9.80 2.62 14.43
CA SER A 52 9.64 1.15 14.35
C SER A 52 8.28 0.72 13.80
N VAL A 53 7.49 1.65 13.24
CA VAL A 53 6.13 1.33 12.77
C VAL A 53 6.15 0.29 11.66
N MET A 54 7.05 0.45 10.68
CA MET A 54 7.14 -0.46 9.55
C MET A 54 7.66 -1.83 9.97
N ASP A 55 8.66 -1.88 10.87
CA ASP A 55 9.17 -3.13 11.43
C ASP A 55 8.08 -3.91 12.17
N LYS A 56 7.20 -3.21 12.91
CA LYS A 56 6.05 -3.83 13.58
C LYS A 56 5.03 -4.36 12.59
N LEU A 57 4.79 -3.66 11.48
CA LEU A 57 3.89 -4.14 10.42
C LEU A 57 4.45 -5.36 9.69
N ALA A 58 5.78 -5.48 9.58
CA ALA A 58 6.44 -6.63 8.98
C ALA A 58 6.44 -7.88 9.87
N GLN A 59 6.16 -7.73 11.17
CA GLN A 59 6.10 -8.86 12.09
C GLN A 59 4.80 -9.66 11.93
N PRO A 60 4.87 -10.99 11.79
CA PRO A 60 3.69 -11.84 11.75
C PRO A 60 3.01 -11.91 13.12
N VAL A 61 1.68 -12.03 13.11
CA VAL A 61 0.88 -12.21 14.32
C VAL A 61 0.73 -13.70 14.61
N PHE A 62 1.33 -14.14 15.71
CA PHE A 62 1.27 -15.54 16.16
C PHE A 62 0.07 -15.79 17.07
N VAL A 63 -0.63 -16.91 16.83
CA VAL A 63 -1.62 -17.49 17.73
C VAL A 63 -1.26 -18.96 17.90
N GLU A 64 -1.02 -19.40 19.14
CA GLU A 64 -0.59 -20.78 19.45
C GLU A 64 0.67 -21.20 18.66
N ASN A 65 1.65 -20.30 18.55
CA ASN A 65 2.88 -20.48 17.74
C ASN A 65 2.64 -20.68 16.23
N VAL A 66 1.44 -20.39 15.73
CA VAL A 66 1.14 -20.37 14.29
C VAL A 66 1.09 -18.91 13.80
N PRO A 67 1.86 -18.52 12.76
CA PRO A 67 1.75 -17.20 12.16
C PRO A 67 0.42 -17.11 11.40
N ARG A 68 -0.62 -16.56 12.03
CA ARG A 68 -1.98 -16.51 11.48
C ARG A 68 -2.19 -15.34 10.54
N ILE A 69 -1.53 -14.22 10.83
CA ILE A 69 -1.64 -13.00 10.03
C ILE A 69 -0.24 -12.59 9.64
N ILE A 70 -0.03 -12.43 8.34
CA ILE A 70 1.21 -11.96 7.75
C ILE A 70 0.81 -10.81 6.81
N LEU A 71 1.49 -9.67 6.93
CA LEU A 71 1.17 -8.47 6.17
C LEU A 71 2.26 -8.22 5.14
N ALA A 72 1.86 -7.85 3.92
CA ALA A 72 2.75 -7.45 2.84
C ALA A 72 2.16 -6.24 2.11
N GLY A 73 3.01 -5.53 1.37
CA GLY A 73 2.62 -4.36 0.58
C GLY A 73 3.53 -3.16 0.84
N GLU A 74 3.27 -2.05 0.14
CA GLU A 74 4.15 -0.88 0.18
C GLU A 74 4.33 -0.29 1.59
N ALA A 75 3.34 -0.41 2.46
CA ALA A 75 3.40 0.12 3.82
C ALA A 75 4.17 -0.78 4.79
N VAL A 76 4.65 -1.94 4.34
CA VAL A 76 5.36 -2.91 5.19
C VAL A 76 6.88 -2.80 5.02
N HIS A 77 7.34 -2.34 3.86
CA HIS A 77 8.77 -2.27 3.59
C HIS A 77 9.43 -1.16 4.44
N PRO A 78 10.54 -1.43 5.16
CA PRO A 78 11.14 -0.48 6.09
C PRO A 78 11.68 0.79 5.41
N SER A 79 12.37 0.64 4.28
CA SER A 79 13.03 1.76 3.59
C SER A 79 12.30 2.26 2.34
N HIS A 80 11.64 1.36 1.59
CA HIS A 80 11.02 1.64 0.29
C HIS A 80 9.50 1.71 0.37
N TYR A 81 8.97 2.38 1.40
CA TYR A 81 7.54 2.60 1.53
C TYR A 81 7.01 3.55 0.44
N SER A 82 5.71 3.47 0.13
CA SER A 82 5.06 4.23 -0.95
C SER A 82 5.54 3.90 -2.37
N THR A 83 6.23 2.77 -2.56
CA THR A 83 6.77 2.37 -3.87
C THR A 83 6.29 0.98 -4.29
N THR A 84 6.19 0.79 -5.61
CA THR A 84 5.83 -0.52 -6.19
C THR A 84 6.89 -1.58 -5.93
N HIS A 85 8.18 -1.24 -5.97
CA HIS A 85 9.25 -2.21 -5.73
C HIS A 85 9.29 -2.62 -4.25
N GLY A 86 9.07 -1.70 -3.31
CA GLY A 86 8.95 -2.06 -1.89
C GLY A 86 7.75 -2.97 -1.61
N ALA A 87 6.62 -2.76 -2.30
CA ALA A 87 5.48 -3.68 -2.23
C ALA A 87 5.83 -5.09 -2.73
N TYR A 88 6.57 -5.19 -3.83
CA TYR A 88 7.04 -6.46 -4.38
C TYR A 88 8.03 -7.17 -3.44
N GLU A 89 9.05 -6.45 -2.98
CA GLU A 89 10.09 -6.96 -2.09
C GLU A 89 9.51 -7.46 -0.75
N SER A 90 8.58 -6.68 -0.16
CA SER A 90 7.88 -7.11 1.05
C SER A 90 7.07 -8.40 0.83
N GLY A 91 6.43 -8.56 -0.33
CA GLY A 91 5.71 -9.80 -0.67
C GLY A 91 6.63 -11.02 -0.72
N LEU A 92 7.82 -10.89 -1.32
CA LEU A 92 8.80 -11.98 -1.37
C LEU A 92 9.30 -12.37 0.01
N GLN A 93 9.63 -11.38 0.85
CA GLN A 93 10.12 -11.62 2.22
C GLN A 93 9.08 -12.38 3.05
N GLN A 94 7.82 -11.97 2.98
CA GLN A 94 6.74 -12.57 3.76
C GLN A 94 6.35 -13.97 3.24
N ALA A 95 6.46 -14.19 1.92
CA ALA A 95 6.30 -15.52 1.34
C ALA A 95 7.42 -16.49 1.79
N ALA A 96 8.67 -16.02 1.88
CA ALA A 96 9.78 -16.82 2.39
C ALA A 96 9.57 -17.21 3.86
N LEU A 97 9.13 -16.27 4.70
CA LEU A 97 8.79 -16.53 6.10
C LEU A 97 7.70 -17.61 6.23
N LEU A 98 6.63 -17.50 5.44
CA LEU A 98 5.57 -18.50 5.44
C LEU A 98 6.08 -19.88 4.98
N TYR A 99 6.94 -19.91 3.96
CA TYR A 99 7.54 -21.14 3.46
C TYR A 99 8.40 -21.82 4.53
N GLU A 100 9.29 -21.07 5.19
CA GLU A 100 10.11 -21.56 6.30
C GLU A 100 9.25 -22.17 7.41
N TYR A 101 8.19 -21.47 7.82
CA TYR A 101 7.25 -21.98 8.82
C TYR A 101 6.62 -23.32 8.40
N ILE A 102 6.13 -23.43 7.16
CA ILE A 102 5.50 -24.67 6.66
C ILE A 102 6.51 -25.82 6.64
N MET A 103 7.72 -25.57 6.15
CA MET A 103 8.78 -26.59 6.10
C MET A 103 9.19 -27.07 7.49
N GLU A 104 9.26 -26.17 8.47
CA GLU A 104 9.51 -26.54 9.88
C GLU A 104 8.39 -27.44 10.43
N GLN A 105 7.11 -27.14 10.12
CA GLN A 105 6.01 -27.99 10.55
C GLN A 105 6.07 -29.39 9.93
N GLU A 106 6.41 -29.50 8.65
CA GLU A 106 6.61 -30.78 7.97
C GLU A 106 7.74 -31.59 8.61
N ASN A 107 8.90 -30.96 8.84
CA ASN A 107 10.04 -31.62 9.49
C ASN A 107 9.70 -32.09 10.91
N ASN A 108 9.00 -31.27 11.70
CA ASN A 108 8.55 -31.64 13.04
C ASN A 108 7.53 -32.80 13.03
N PHE A 109 6.73 -32.90 11.96
CA PHE A 109 5.82 -34.02 11.77
C PHE A 109 6.55 -35.33 11.45
N PHE A 110 7.57 -35.30 10.59
CA PHE A 110 8.35 -36.50 10.24
C PHE A 110 9.32 -36.96 11.32
N ASN A 111 9.79 -36.06 12.19
CA ASN A 111 10.71 -36.37 13.28
C ASN A 111 10.02 -36.83 14.58
N LYS A 112 8.69 -36.93 14.58
CA LYS A 112 7.88 -37.37 15.72
C LYS A 112 7.42 -38.81 15.54
#